data_AF-A0A965EA26-F1
#
_entry.id   AF-A0A965EA26-F1
#
_cell.length_a   1.000
_cell.length_b   1.000
_cell.length_c   1.000
_cell.angle_alpha   90.00
_cell.angle_beta   90.00
_cell.angle_gamma   90.00
#
_symmetry.space_group_name_H-M   'P 1'
#
loop_
_entity.id
_entity.type
_entity.pdbx_description
1 polymer ?
#
loop_
_entity_poly.entity_id
_entity_poly.type
_entity_poly.pdbx_seq_one_letter_code
_entity_poly.pdbx_strand_id
1 'polypeptide(L)'
;MSSGVKKSGRLIKAPENFLTAEDVKAPALMRRKFLAASASTAAASLAALGLSAPRNALASVGEGDPNILNLPAHTTGLGMPVAANPYGMPSQYEKGLQRRESPGLTRVSAASVAFTPLQGTFGIITPSGLHFERHHQGWWDIDPSKHRLMVMGLVKNPKVYTMDDIMRLPSVSRIHFIECGANTAMEWGNVAVPTVQYSHGMVSCSEFTGVPLSVLLEDCGIDKKAARYVLAEGADGSSMTRTIALDRALDDVIVAYGMNGEMLRPENGYPLRLVVPGIQGVSWVKWLRRIEVGDMKWAAKDES
;
A
#
# COMPACT_ATOMS: atom_id res chain seq x y z
N MET A 1 19.44 13.70 -47.62
CA MET A 1 19.70 12.50 -46.81
C MET A 1 20.14 12.95 -45.42
N SER A 2 19.63 12.28 -44.38
CA SER A 2 19.86 12.48 -42.93
C SER A 2 19.33 13.80 -42.33
N SER A 3 18.58 13.90 -41.23
CA SER A 3 17.86 12.99 -40.30
C SER A 3 17.19 13.98 -39.32
N GLY A 4 15.87 14.06 -39.15
CA GLY A 4 15.11 13.00 -38.50
C GLY A 4 15.27 13.01 -36.97
N VAL A 5 15.09 14.14 -36.28
CA VAL A 5 14.87 14.12 -34.82
C VAL A 5 13.42 14.53 -34.54
N LYS A 6 12.53 13.52 -34.47
CA LYS A 6 11.22 13.66 -33.84
C LYS A 6 11.46 14.03 -32.37
N LYS A 7 10.96 15.19 -31.92
CA LYS A 7 10.80 15.48 -30.49
C LYS A 7 9.80 14.47 -29.92
N SER A 8 10.33 13.36 -29.40
CA SER A 8 9.60 12.40 -28.59
C SER A 8 9.26 13.06 -27.26
N GLY A 9 7.98 13.05 -26.89
CA GLY A 9 7.52 13.45 -25.55
C GLY A 9 7.22 14.94 -25.43
N ARG A 10 5.98 15.34 -25.68
CA ARG A 10 5.41 16.48 -24.95
C ARG A 10 5.20 15.96 -23.53
N LEU A 11 5.98 16.42 -22.56
CA LEU A 11 5.70 16.15 -21.14
C LEU A 11 4.32 16.75 -20.83
N ILE A 12 3.29 15.91 -20.86
CA ILE A 12 1.97 16.24 -20.35
C ILE A 12 2.07 16.05 -18.84
N LYS A 13 1.66 17.05 -18.06
CA LYS A 13 1.59 16.88 -16.60
C LYS A 13 0.74 15.66 -16.29
N ALA A 14 1.30 14.76 -15.48
CA ALA A 14 0.60 13.63 -14.86
C ALA A 14 -0.77 14.11 -14.33
N PRO A 15 -1.91 13.66 -14.90
CA PRO A 15 -3.23 14.10 -14.46
C PRO A 15 -3.50 13.77 -12.98
N GLU A 16 -2.91 12.68 -12.48
CA GLU A 16 -3.19 12.09 -11.17
C GLU A 16 -2.94 13.00 -9.96
N ASN A 17 -2.05 13.99 -10.04
CA ASN A 17 -1.79 14.93 -8.94
C ASN A 17 -2.66 16.20 -9.00
N PHE A 18 -3.48 16.36 -10.05
CA PHE A 18 -4.19 17.62 -10.33
C PHE A 18 -5.62 17.44 -10.87
N LEU A 19 -6.22 16.24 -10.79
CA LEU A 19 -7.64 16.09 -11.14
C LEU A 19 -8.50 16.87 -10.15
N THR A 20 -9.12 17.94 -10.64
CA THR A 20 -10.15 18.67 -9.93
C THR A 20 -11.43 17.83 -9.86
N ALA A 21 -12.36 18.18 -8.98
CA ALA A 21 -13.67 17.51 -8.90
C ALA A 21 -14.46 17.59 -10.22
N GLU A 22 -14.12 18.53 -11.11
CA GLU A 22 -14.69 18.68 -12.45
C GLU A 22 -14.04 17.75 -13.48
N ASP A 23 -12.73 17.52 -13.38
CA ASP A 23 -12.00 16.60 -14.28
C ASP A 23 -12.48 15.14 -14.12
N VAL A 24 -12.90 14.77 -12.92
CA VAL A 24 -13.51 13.45 -12.63
C VAL A 24 -14.89 13.28 -13.30
N LYS A 25 -15.57 14.38 -13.65
CA LYS A 25 -16.95 14.36 -14.19
C LYS A 25 -17.03 14.34 -15.71
N ALA A 26 -15.93 14.44 -16.45
CA ALA A 26 -15.97 14.62 -17.92
C ALA A 26 -15.26 13.50 -18.72
N PRO A 27 -15.83 12.28 -18.83
CA PRO A 27 -15.21 11.21 -19.61
C PRO A 27 -15.24 11.44 -21.13
N ALA A 28 -16.18 12.24 -21.64
CA ALA A 28 -16.46 12.33 -23.07
C ALA A 28 -15.76 13.50 -23.81
N LEU A 29 -15.34 14.55 -23.10
CA LEU A 29 -14.90 15.81 -23.71
C LEU A 29 -13.40 15.86 -24.06
N MET A 30 -12.53 15.16 -23.31
CA MET A 30 -11.08 15.20 -23.56
C MET A 30 -10.67 14.51 -24.87
N ARG A 31 -11.35 13.40 -25.23
CA ARG A 31 -10.99 12.60 -26.42
C ARG A 31 -11.30 13.32 -27.74
N ARG A 32 -12.37 14.13 -27.79
CA ARG A 32 -12.79 14.86 -28.99
C ARG A 32 -11.95 16.12 -29.26
N LYS A 33 -11.49 16.81 -28.21
CA LYS A 33 -10.61 17.99 -28.37
C LYS A 33 -9.22 17.63 -28.89
N PHE A 34 -8.69 16.45 -28.52
CA PHE A 34 -7.39 15.96 -29.00
C PHE A 34 -7.36 15.67 -30.51
N LEU A 35 -8.45 15.09 -31.04
CA LEU A 35 -8.57 14.78 -32.48
C LEU A 35 -8.86 16.03 -33.32
N ALA A 36 -9.58 17.02 -32.78
CA ALA A 36 -9.84 18.28 -33.49
C ALA A 36 -8.58 19.14 -33.63
N ALA A 37 -7.69 19.14 -32.62
CA ALA A 37 -6.46 19.93 -32.63
C ALA A 37 -5.37 19.39 -33.58
N SER A 38 -5.45 18.11 -33.96
CA SER A 38 -4.51 17.49 -34.90
C SER A 38 -4.89 17.72 -36.38
N ALA A 39 -6.15 18.09 -36.67
CA ALA A 39 -6.60 18.38 -38.03
C ALA A 39 -6.28 19.81 -38.49
N SER A 40 -6.23 20.78 -37.57
CA SER A 40 -6.01 22.20 -37.90
C SER A 40 -4.55 22.59 -38.15
N THR A 41 -3.59 21.73 -37.80
CA THR A 41 -2.15 21.99 -37.98
C THR A 41 -1.58 21.49 -39.31
N ALA A 42 -2.36 20.76 -40.12
CA ALA A 42 -1.93 20.26 -41.42
C ALA A 42 -2.19 21.22 -42.59
N ALA A 43 -3.03 22.25 -42.42
CA ALA A 43 -3.45 23.13 -43.53
C ALA A 43 -2.63 24.42 -43.67
N ALA A 44 -1.82 24.80 -42.67
CA ALA A 44 -1.14 26.10 -42.65
C ALA A 44 0.31 26.11 -43.19
N SER A 45 0.85 24.95 -43.61
CA SER A 45 2.27 24.78 -43.93
C SER A 45 2.64 24.95 -45.41
N LEU A 46 1.73 25.40 -46.28
CA LEU A 46 1.94 25.46 -47.74
C LEU A 46 2.15 26.87 -48.35
N ALA A 47 2.23 27.94 -47.56
CA ALA A 47 2.17 29.31 -48.11
C ALA A 47 3.39 30.24 -47.83
N ALA A 48 4.55 29.73 -47.43
CA ALA A 48 5.71 30.59 -47.17
C ALA A 48 7.04 29.96 -47.64
N LEU A 49 7.20 29.82 -48.97
CA LEU A 49 8.49 29.59 -49.61
C LEU A 49 8.90 30.88 -50.32
N GLY A 50 9.69 31.73 -49.65
CA GLY A 50 10.23 32.94 -50.25
C GLY A 50 11.27 33.64 -49.37
N LEU A 51 12.49 33.71 -49.90
CA LEU A 51 13.64 34.55 -49.47
C LEU A 51 14.53 34.02 -48.33
N SER A 52 15.59 33.34 -48.76
CA SER A 52 16.77 32.94 -48.00
C SER A 52 17.81 34.06 -47.93
N ALA A 53 18.14 34.50 -46.70
CA ALA A 53 19.41 35.12 -46.37
C ALA A 53 20.00 34.36 -45.17
N PRO A 54 21.32 34.14 -45.07
CA PRO A 54 21.91 33.40 -43.96
C PRO A 54 21.92 34.32 -42.73
N ARG A 55 20.80 34.36 -42.00
CA ARG A 55 20.83 34.82 -40.61
C ARG A 55 21.53 33.71 -39.83
N ASN A 56 22.70 34.03 -39.29
CA ASN A 56 23.22 33.34 -38.11
C ASN A 56 22.13 33.39 -37.05
N ALA A 57 21.29 32.35 -37.02
CA ALA A 57 20.32 32.14 -35.97
C ALA A 57 21.10 31.71 -34.74
N LEU A 58 21.72 32.69 -34.07
CA LEU A 58 21.70 32.67 -32.61
C LEU A 58 20.25 32.38 -32.26
N ALA A 59 19.98 31.19 -31.73
CA ALA A 59 18.66 30.82 -31.29
C ALA A 59 18.10 32.01 -30.53
N SER A 60 16.93 32.52 -30.95
CA SER A 60 16.24 33.54 -30.17
C SER A 60 16.19 32.98 -28.76
N VAL A 61 16.88 33.65 -27.83
CA VAL A 61 16.75 33.34 -26.42
C VAL A 61 15.28 33.60 -26.14
N GLY A 62 14.46 32.56 -26.19
CA GLY A 62 13.06 32.68 -25.79
C GLY A 62 13.06 33.28 -24.39
N GLU A 63 12.06 34.09 -24.08
CA GLU A 63 11.89 34.59 -22.71
C GLU A 63 12.03 33.39 -21.76
N GLY A 64 13.12 33.37 -20.98
CA GLY A 64 13.47 32.22 -20.15
C GLY A 64 12.40 31.96 -19.10
N ASP A 65 12.36 30.75 -18.53
CA ASP A 65 11.38 30.44 -17.49
C ASP A 65 11.55 31.39 -16.29
N PRO A 66 10.53 32.14 -15.88
CA PRO A 66 10.65 33.10 -14.78
C PRO A 66 11.00 32.44 -13.45
N ASN A 67 10.75 31.14 -13.26
CA ASN A 67 11.18 30.39 -12.07
C ASN A 67 12.68 30.08 -12.05
N ILE A 68 13.37 30.30 -13.17
CA ILE A 68 14.83 30.20 -13.29
C ILE A 68 15.45 31.59 -13.33
N LEU A 69 14.84 32.52 -14.06
CA LEU A 69 15.37 33.89 -14.20
C LEU A 69 15.22 34.71 -12.92
N ASN A 70 14.18 34.46 -12.12
CA ASN A 70 14.00 35.10 -10.82
C ASN A 70 14.41 34.12 -9.73
N LEU A 71 15.40 34.50 -8.91
CA LEU A 71 15.82 33.68 -7.78
C LEU A 71 14.64 33.48 -6.81
N PRO A 72 14.28 32.24 -6.47
CA PRO A 72 13.21 32.00 -5.51
C PRO A 72 13.69 32.33 -4.09
N ALA A 73 12.75 32.70 -3.21
CA ALA A 73 13.05 33.15 -1.84
C ALA A 73 13.94 32.18 -1.03
N HIS A 74 13.83 30.87 -1.27
CA HIS A 74 14.63 29.84 -0.60
C HIS A 74 16.09 29.80 -1.04
N THR A 75 16.50 30.59 -2.05
CA THR A 75 17.90 30.72 -2.46
C THR A 75 18.65 31.73 -1.60
N THR A 76 17.95 32.65 -0.93
CA THR A 76 18.54 33.78 -0.21
C THR A 76 18.31 33.75 1.30
N GLY A 77 17.64 32.72 1.83
CA GLY A 77 17.30 32.58 3.24
C GLY A 77 17.60 31.19 3.80
N LEU A 78 17.63 31.08 5.13
CA LEU A 78 17.72 29.78 5.81
C LEU A 78 16.35 29.09 5.84
N GLY A 79 16.34 27.78 5.65
CA GLY A 79 15.15 26.93 5.80
C GLY A 79 14.91 26.49 7.25
N MET A 80 14.10 25.44 7.42
CA MET A 80 13.87 24.81 8.72
C MET A 80 15.17 24.16 9.25
N PRO A 81 15.42 24.19 10.57
CA PRO A 81 16.58 23.53 11.16
C PRO A 81 16.45 22.00 11.14
N VAL A 82 17.56 21.29 11.38
CA VAL A 82 17.54 19.84 11.62
C VAL A 82 16.60 19.48 12.77
N ALA A 83 15.92 18.34 12.67
CA ALA A 83 14.92 17.88 13.64
C ALA A 83 13.73 18.84 13.87
N ALA A 84 13.47 19.81 12.97
CA ALA A 84 12.25 20.61 13.02
C ALA A 84 10.96 19.75 12.97
N ASN A 85 11.04 18.61 12.28
CA ASN A 85 10.04 17.54 12.30
C ASN A 85 10.74 16.24 12.69
N PRO A 86 10.81 15.89 13.98
CA PRO A 86 11.55 14.71 14.45
C PRO A 86 11.07 13.38 13.85
N TYR A 87 9.80 13.33 13.42
CA TYR A 87 9.26 12.29 12.58
C TYR A 87 8.65 12.95 11.34
N GLY A 88 9.24 12.72 10.17
CA GLY A 88 8.88 13.43 8.94
C GLY A 88 7.47 13.09 8.45
N MET A 89 6.85 14.06 7.77
CA MET A 89 5.59 13.90 7.04
C MET A 89 5.79 14.29 5.57
N PRO A 90 4.95 13.77 4.64
CA PRO A 90 4.99 14.20 3.25
C PRO A 90 4.85 15.72 3.10
N SER A 91 5.40 16.24 2.00
CA SER A 91 5.24 17.65 1.64
C SER A 91 3.76 18.04 1.52
N GLN A 92 3.41 19.27 1.88
CA GLN A 92 2.05 19.81 1.72
C GLN A 92 1.53 19.75 0.26
N TYR A 93 2.42 19.66 -0.72
CA TYR A 93 2.08 19.54 -2.14
C TYR A 93 1.63 18.13 -2.53
N GLU A 94 1.89 17.12 -1.67
CA GLU A 94 1.51 15.71 -1.89
C GLU A 94 0.21 15.32 -1.16
N LYS A 95 -0.57 16.31 -0.67
CA LYS A 95 -1.80 16.08 0.13
C LYS A 95 -2.88 15.22 -0.55
N GLY A 96 -2.81 15.05 -1.88
CA GLY A 96 -3.72 14.19 -2.63
C GLY A 96 -3.45 12.69 -2.44
N LEU A 97 -2.23 12.34 -2.02
CA LEU A 97 -1.77 10.97 -1.81
C LEU A 97 -2.14 10.49 -0.41
N GLN A 98 -3.34 9.93 -0.30
CA GLN A 98 -3.91 9.46 0.96
C GLN A 98 -4.75 8.21 0.74
N ARG A 99 -4.93 7.41 1.80
CA ARG A 99 -5.95 6.36 1.83
C ARG A 99 -7.33 6.97 1.61
N ARG A 100 -8.23 6.24 0.96
CA ARG A 100 -9.63 6.68 0.78
C ARG A 100 -10.55 5.53 1.15
N GLU A 101 -11.71 5.83 1.71
CA GLU A 101 -12.83 4.89 1.83
C GLU A 101 -13.79 5.09 0.65
N SER A 102 -14.55 4.07 0.27
CA SER A 102 -15.67 4.21 -0.67
C SER A 102 -16.97 4.39 0.13
N PRO A 103 -17.60 5.57 0.12
CA PRO A 103 -18.85 5.80 0.84
C PRO A 103 -19.93 4.79 0.44
N GLY A 104 -20.61 4.21 1.43
CA GLY A 104 -21.70 3.25 1.20
C GLY A 104 -21.26 1.84 0.80
N LEU A 105 -19.95 1.56 0.69
CA LEU A 105 -19.45 0.20 0.42
C LEU A 105 -19.76 -0.76 1.57
N THR A 106 -19.76 -0.26 2.81
CA THR A 106 -20.09 -1.05 4.00
C THR A 106 -21.07 -0.29 4.90
N ARG A 107 -21.76 -1.02 5.78
CA ARG A 107 -22.78 -0.46 6.68
C ARG A 107 -22.19 0.45 7.76
N VAL A 108 -20.98 0.16 8.22
CA VAL A 108 -20.28 0.90 9.28
C VAL A 108 -18.79 1.00 8.94
N SER A 109 -18.19 2.18 9.12
CA SER A 109 -16.79 2.45 8.75
C SER A 109 -15.79 1.59 9.55
N ALA A 110 -16.13 1.22 10.79
CA ALA A 110 -15.31 0.30 11.59
C ALA A 110 -15.25 -1.12 11.00
N ALA A 111 -16.22 -1.52 10.17
CA ALA A 111 -16.24 -2.81 9.48
C ALA A 111 -16.00 -2.64 7.97
N SER A 112 -15.06 -1.76 7.60
CA SER A 112 -14.86 -1.28 6.24
C SER A 112 -13.44 -1.55 5.69
N VAL A 113 -13.13 -0.88 4.58
CA VAL A 113 -11.86 -0.91 3.87
C VAL A 113 -11.46 0.50 3.41
N ALA A 114 -10.17 0.81 3.50
CA ALA A 114 -9.57 2.00 2.90
C ALA A 114 -8.47 1.57 1.91
N PHE A 115 -8.34 2.29 0.79
CA PHE A 115 -7.57 1.88 -0.38
C PHE A 115 -6.21 2.60 -0.48
N THR A 116 -5.14 1.85 -0.79
CA THR A 116 -3.82 2.39 -1.14
C THR A 116 -3.92 3.26 -2.40
N PRO A 117 -3.35 4.49 -2.43
CA PRO A 117 -3.39 5.36 -3.60
C PRO A 117 -2.34 4.98 -4.66
N LEU A 118 -2.51 3.79 -5.26
CA LEU A 118 -1.52 3.15 -6.15
C LEU A 118 -0.98 4.07 -7.25
N GLN A 119 -1.84 4.90 -7.86
CA GLN A 119 -1.48 5.79 -8.96
C GLN A 119 -0.38 6.81 -8.63
N GLY A 120 -0.18 7.14 -7.35
CA GLY A 120 0.85 8.10 -6.93
C GLY A 120 1.98 7.47 -6.13
N THR A 121 2.10 6.15 -6.14
CA THR A 121 3.18 5.41 -5.48
C THR A 121 4.27 5.01 -6.47
N PHE A 122 5.51 4.88 -5.97
CA PHE A 122 6.67 4.48 -6.76
C PHE A 122 7.28 3.19 -6.21
N GLY A 123 7.88 2.38 -7.08
CA GLY A 123 8.52 1.13 -6.69
C GLY A 123 7.51 0.10 -6.18
N ILE A 124 7.96 -0.78 -5.29
CA ILE A 124 7.12 -1.87 -4.75
C ILE A 124 6.75 -1.68 -3.28
N ILE A 125 7.47 -0.85 -2.52
CA ILE A 125 7.21 -0.67 -1.09
C ILE A 125 6.14 0.42 -0.90
N THR A 126 5.02 0.03 -0.32
CA THR A 126 3.96 0.94 0.09
C THR A 126 4.38 1.64 1.39
N PRO A 127 4.41 2.99 1.45
CA PRO A 127 4.66 3.70 2.70
C PRO A 127 3.69 3.25 3.80
N SER A 128 4.15 3.03 5.02
CA SER A 128 3.33 2.45 6.10
C SER A 128 2.04 3.24 6.35
N GLY A 129 2.10 4.58 6.28
CA GLY A 129 0.95 5.48 6.40
C GLY A 129 -0.04 5.46 5.21
N LEU A 130 0.29 4.76 4.12
CA LEU A 130 -0.56 4.58 2.94
C LEU A 130 -0.96 3.13 2.69
N HIS A 131 -0.46 2.18 3.48
CA HIS A 131 -0.86 0.79 3.41
C HIS A 131 -2.37 0.66 3.59
N PHE A 132 -3.07 -0.01 2.67
CA PHE A 132 -4.52 -0.20 2.74
C PHE A 132 -4.95 -0.79 4.10
N GLU A 133 -6.18 -0.47 4.49
CA GLU A 133 -6.76 -0.93 5.75
C GLU A 133 -7.99 -1.79 5.47
N ARG A 134 -8.14 -2.90 6.19
CA ARG A 134 -9.41 -3.62 6.33
C ARG A 134 -9.59 -3.95 7.81
N HIS A 135 -10.71 -3.55 8.39
CA HIS A 135 -11.11 -3.89 9.75
C HIS A 135 -12.51 -4.50 9.76
N HIS A 136 -12.78 -5.41 10.69
CA HIS A 136 -14.14 -5.96 10.88
C HIS A 136 -14.84 -5.35 12.11
N GLN A 137 -14.10 -4.77 13.06
CA GLN A 137 -14.60 -4.07 14.27
C GLN A 137 -13.68 -2.89 14.69
N GLY A 138 -13.15 -2.15 13.72
CA GLY A 138 -12.24 -1.02 13.95
C GLY A 138 -10.81 -1.46 14.30
N TRP A 139 -9.94 -0.49 14.57
CA TRP A 139 -8.57 -0.74 15.04
C TRP A 139 -8.36 -0.21 16.45
N TRP A 140 -7.39 -0.81 17.13
CA TRP A 140 -7.00 -0.45 18.49
C TRP A 140 -5.50 -0.16 18.55
N ASP A 141 -5.14 0.81 19.38
CA ASP A 141 -3.76 1.04 19.79
C ASP A 141 -3.52 0.27 21.09
N ILE A 142 -2.93 -0.92 20.98
CA ILE A 142 -2.80 -1.86 22.09
C ILE A 142 -1.47 -1.62 22.82
N ASP A 143 -1.55 -1.43 24.13
CA ASP A 143 -0.38 -1.35 25.02
C ASP A 143 0.47 -2.65 24.92
N PRO A 144 1.71 -2.58 24.38
CA PRO A 144 2.53 -3.76 24.16
C PRO A 144 2.96 -4.45 25.46
N SER A 145 3.02 -3.71 26.58
CA SER A 145 3.38 -4.28 27.89
C SER A 145 2.31 -5.23 28.43
N LYS A 146 1.06 -5.07 27.96
CA LYS A 146 -0.10 -5.89 28.34
C LYS A 146 -0.46 -6.93 27.28
N HIS A 147 -0.03 -6.74 26.05
CA HIS A 147 -0.27 -7.70 24.98
C HIS A 147 0.42 -9.05 25.27
N ARG A 148 -0.25 -10.15 24.91
CA ARG A 148 0.23 -11.51 25.10
C ARG A 148 -0.12 -12.34 23.88
N LEU A 149 0.81 -13.22 23.48
CA LEU A 149 0.55 -14.26 22.49
C LEU A 149 0.51 -15.62 23.19
N MET A 150 -0.63 -16.30 23.15
CA MET A 150 -0.77 -17.68 23.61
C MET A 150 -0.56 -18.65 22.45
N VAL A 151 0.25 -19.69 22.67
CA VAL A 151 0.40 -20.84 21.76
C VAL A 151 -0.04 -22.10 22.51
N MET A 152 -1.05 -22.80 21.99
CA MET A 152 -1.69 -23.94 22.65
C MET A 152 -2.20 -25.00 21.66
N GLY A 153 -2.92 -26.02 22.16
CA GLY A 153 -3.48 -27.11 21.35
C GLY A 153 -2.56 -28.33 21.33
N LEU A 154 -2.35 -28.93 20.15
CA LEU A 154 -1.47 -30.09 19.92
C LEU A 154 0.03 -29.73 20.03
N VAL A 155 0.44 -29.26 21.21
CA VAL A 155 1.80 -28.91 21.59
C VAL A 155 2.12 -29.52 22.95
N LYS A 156 3.39 -29.85 23.22
CA LYS A 156 3.80 -30.44 24.50
C LYS A 156 3.72 -29.46 25.66
N ASN A 157 4.16 -28.22 25.44
CA ASN A 157 4.24 -27.18 26.46
C ASN A 157 3.51 -25.94 25.94
N PRO A 158 2.20 -25.79 26.19
CA PRO A 158 1.50 -24.54 25.90
C PRO A 158 2.17 -23.37 26.62
N LYS A 159 2.34 -22.24 25.92
CA LYS A 159 3.09 -21.07 26.41
C LYS A 159 2.33 -19.77 26.14
N VAL A 160 2.63 -18.77 26.95
CA VAL A 160 2.20 -17.39 26.75
C VAL A 160 3.45 -16.53 26.67
N TYR A 161 3.61 -15.80 25.57
CA TYR A 161 4.74 -14.91 25.31
C TYR A 161 4.35 -13.46 25.56
N THR A 162 5.26 -12.71 26.17
CA THR A 162 5.24 -11.24 26.15
C THR A 162 5.88 -10.71 24.86
N MET A 163 5.71 -9.43 24.55
CA MET A 163 6.42 -8.80 23.43
C MET A 163 7.95 -8.91 23.59
N ASP A 164 8.46 -8.76 24.80
CA ASP A 164 9.88 -8.91 25.12
C ASP A 164 10.40 -10.34 24.84
N ASP A 165 9.58 -11.36 25.08
CA ASP A 165 9.94 -12.75 24.75
C ASP A 165 10.03 -12.93 23.24
N ILE A 166 9.01 -12.44 22.51
CA ILE A 166 8.96 -12.53 21.04
C ILE A 166 10.16 -11.84 20.40
N MET A 167 10.51 -10.63 20.82
CA MET A 167 11.60 -9.85 20.23
C MET A 167 13.01 -10.39 20.54
N ARG A 168 13.14 -11.36 21.46
CA ARG A 168 14.40 -12.07 21.74
C ARG A 168 14.59 -13.34 20.91
N LEU A 169 13.55 -13.82 20.24
CA LEU A 169 13.62 -15.02 19.39
C LEU A 169 14.28 -14.71 18.03
N PRO A 170 14.81 -15.72 17.34
CA PRO A 170 15.33 -15.56 15.98
C PRO A 170 14.31 -14.91 15.05
N SER A 171 14.68 -13.79 14.43
CA SER A 171 13.81 -13.02 13.55
C SER A 171 14.30 -13.01 12.10
N VAL A 172 13.37 -12.75 11.19
CA VAL A 172 13.59 -12.56 9.76
C VAL A 172 12.93 -11.27 9.30
N SER A 173 13.47 -10.67 8.23
CA SER A 173 12.85 -9.57 7.50
C SER A 173 12.60 -10.01 6.06
N ARG A 174 11.35 -9.90 5.57
CA ARG A 174 10.95 -10.35 4.23
C ARG A 174 9.97 -9.38 3.59
N ILE A 175 10.13 -9.15 2.30
CA ILE A 175 9.23 -8.32 1.51
C ILE A 175 8.07 -9.19 1.02
N HIS A 176 6.85 -8.85 1.43
CA HIS A 176 5.64 -9.51 0.99
C HIS A 176 4.57 -8.49 0.63
N PHE A 177 3.71 -8.86 -0.31
CA PHE A 177 2.46 -8.14 -0.54
C PHE A 177 1.30 -8.85 0.16
N ILE A 178 0.34 -8.05 0.58
CA ILE A 178 -0.94 -8.50 1.10
C ILE A 178 -2.02 -7.94 0.18
N GLU A 179 -2.94 -8.79 -0.25
CA GLU A 179 -4.08 -8.44 -1.08
C GLU A 179 -5.37 -8.92 -0.43
N CYS A 180 -6.39 -8.05 -0.38
CA CYS A 180 -7.70 -8.45 0.09
C CYS A 180 -8.38 -9.38 -0.92
N GLY A 181 -9.05 -10.44 -0.45
CA GLY A 181 -9.83 -11.31 -1.34
C GLY A 181 -10.96 -10.60 -2.10
N ALA A 182 -11.38 -9.42 -1.64
CA ALA A 182 -12.38 -8.57 -2.28
C ALA A 182 -11.77 -7.47 -3.19
N ASN A 183 -10.45 -7.46 -3.41
CA ASN A 183 -9.85 -6.51 -4.35
C ASN A 183 -10.49 -6.71 -5.73
N THR A 184 -10.80 -5.63 -6.46
CA THR A 184 -11.55 -5.63 -7.72
C THR A 184 -13.03 -6.04 -7.66
N ALA A 185 -13.58 -6.43 -6.51
CA ALA A 185 -14.96 -6.94 -6.43
C ALA A 185 -16.02 -5.93 -6.94
N MET A 186 -15.78 -4.63 -6.78
CA MET A 186 -16.66 -3.58 -7.30
C MET A 186 -16.74 -3.56 -8.84
N GLU A 187 -15.75 -4.13 -9.52
CA GLU A 187 -15.63 -4.14 -10.98
C GLU A 187 -16.13 -5.46 -11.62
N TRP A 188 -16.52 -6.48 -10.84
CA TRP A 188 -16.90 -7.80 -11.37
C TRP A 188 -18.15 -7.76 -12.28
N GLY A 189 -19.10 -6.87 -11.98
CA GLY A 189 -20.35 -6.74 -12.73
C GLY A 189 -20.31 -5.69 -13.84
N ASN A 190 -19.53 -4.61 -13.66
CA ASN A 190 -19.37 -3.50 -14.59
C ASN A 190 -18.22 -2.58 -14.12
N VAL A 191 -17.75 -1.69 -14.99
CA VAL A 191 -16.84 -0.59 -14.61
C VAL A 191 -17.61 0.38 -13.69
N ALA A 192 -17.26 0.41 -12.40
CA ALA A 192 -18.04 1.05 -11.36
C ALA A 192 -17.29 2.20 -10.67
N VAL A 193 -15.96 2.14 -10.57
CA VAL A 193 -15.17 3.11 -9.79
C VAL A 193 -14.18 3.93 -10.63
N PRO A 194 -13.91 5.19 -10.25
CA PRO A 194 -13.26 6.14 -11.16
C PRO A 194 -11.74 6.04 -11.25
N THR A 195 -11.07 5.31 -10.34
CA THR A 195 -9.60 5.28 -10.28
C THR A 195 -9.06 3.89 -9.90
N VAL A 196 -7.77 3.67 -10.18
CA VAL A 196 -7.04 2.45 -9.78
C VAL A 196 -6.96 2.29 -8.27
N GLN A 197 -6.94 3.38 -7.50
CA GLN A 197 -7.05 3.32 -6.04
C GLN A 197 -8.32 2.60 -5.61
N TYR A 198 -9.49 2.92 -6.17
CA TYR A 198 -10.72 2.25 -5.77
C TYR A 198 -10.83 0.83 -6.33
N SER A 199 -10.43 0.61 -7.58
CA SER A 199 -10.61 -0.71 -8.22
C SER A 199 -9.60 -1.75 -7.72
N HIS A 200 -8.35 -1.36 -7.49
CA HIS A 200 -7.24 -2.29 -7.20
C HIS A 200 -6.49 -1.96 -5.90
N GLY A 201 -6.84 -0.90 -5.18
CA GLY A 201 -6.08 -0.42 -4.02
C GLY A 201 -6.28 -1.20 -2.73
N MET A 202 -6.95 -2.35 -2.72
CA MET A 202 -6.95 -3.26 -1.56
C MET A 202 -5.70 -4.15 -1.55
N VAL A 203 -4.55 -3.55 -1.84
CA VAL A 203 -3.24 -4.19 -1.94
C VAL A 203 -2.16 -3.26 -1.43
N SER A 204 -1.16 -3.84 -0.77
CA SER A 204 0.03 -3.15 -0.31
C SER A 204 1.20 -4.13 -0.28
N CYS A 205 2.41 -3.61 -0.36
CA CYS A 205 3.62 -4.42 -0.18
C CYS A 205 4.58 -3.73 0.79
N SER A 206 5.17 -4.52 1.70
CA SER A 206 6.01 -4.02 2.78
C SER A 206 7.05 -5.06 3.16
N GLU A 207 8.16 -4.59 3.73
CA GLU A 207 9.06 -5.46 4.47
C GLU A 207 8.46 -5.74 5.85
N PHE A 208 8.29 -7.00 6.21
CA PHE A 208 7.82 -7.41 7.53
C PHE A 208 8.95 -8.06 8.32
N THR A 209 9.11 -7.64 9.57
CA THR A 209 10.12 -8.16 10.51
C THR A 209 9.43 -8.86 11.67
N GLY A 210 9.85 -10.09 11.97
CA GLY A 210 9.25 -10.90 13.02
C GLY A 210 9.86 -12.27 13.17
N VAL A 211 9.23 -13.09 14.00
CA VAL A 211 9.65 -14.47 14.28
C VAL A 211 8.92 -15.41 13.33
N PRO A 212 9.61 -16.34 12.61
CA PRO A 212 8.93 -17.39 11.88
C PRO A 212 8.02 -18.20 12.81
N LEU A 213 6.77 -18.47 12.39
CA LEU A 213 5.81 -19.18 13.24
C LEU A 213 6.31 -20.60 13.60
N SER A 214 7.09 -21.23 12.73
CA SER A 214 7.78 -22.49 13.00
C SER A 214 8.62 -22.46 14.28
N VAL A 215 9.35 -21.36 14.55
CA VAL A 215 10.18 -21.22 15.76
C VAL A 215 9.32 -21.27 17.03
N LEU A 216 8.17 -20.60 17.03
CA LEU A 216 7.25 -20.59 18.18
C LEU A 216 6.59 -21.96 18.39
N LEU A 217 6.17 -22.61 17.30
CA LEU A 217 5.55 -23.93 17.36
C LEU A 217 6.55 -25.01 17.83
N GLU A 218 7.81 -24.90 17.41
CA GLU A 218 8.89 -25.79 17.84
C GLU A 218 9.28 -25.55 19.30
N ASP A 219 9.33 -24.29 19.75
CA ASP A 219 9.57 -23.95 21.16
C ASP A 219 8.47 -24.49 22.10
N CYS A 220 7.21 -24.56 21.63
CA CYS A 220 6.11 -25.22 22.34
C CYS A 220 6.12 -26.76 22.21
N GLY A 221 6.96 -27.31 21.34
CA GLY A 221 7.04 -28.74 21.06
C GLY A 221 5.82 -29.29 20.33
N ILE A 222 5.46 -28.69 19.18
CA ILE A 222 4.36 -29.13 18.31
C ILE A 222 4.38 -30.63 17.98
N ASP A 223 3.22 -31.27 18.05
CA ASP A 223 3.03 -32.65 17.58
C ASP A 223 2.90 -32.69 16.05
N LYS A 224 4.03 -32.74 15.35
CA LYS A 224 4.07 -32.82 13.87
C LYS A 224 3.41 -34.09 13.30
N LYS A 225 3.10 -35.11 14.11
CA LYS A 225 2.41 -36.33 13.63
C LYS A 225 0.90 -36.12 13.56
N ALA A 226 0.32 -35.51 14.61
CA ALA A 226 -1.11 -35.28 14.71
C ALA A 226 -1.56 -33.95 14.09
N ALA A 227 -0.78 -32.88 14.27
CA ALA A 227 -1.18 -31.55 13.84
C ALA A 227 -1.32 -31.43 12.31
N ARG A 228 -2.35 -30.69 11.87
CA ARG A 228 -2.62 -30.41 10.45
C ARG A 228 -2.93 -28.94 10.18
N TYR A 229 -3.37 -28.20 11.20
CA TYR A 229 -3.77 -26.81 11.07
C TYR A 229 -3.36 -25.99 12.30
N VAL A 230 -3.29 -24.67 12.09
CA VAL A 230 -3.26 -23.68 13.17
C VAL A 230 -4.43 -22.72 13.02
N LEU A 231 -5.10 -22.38 14.12
CA LEU A 231 -6.07 -21.30 14.20
C LEU A 231 -5.37 -20.06 14.77
N ALA A 232 -5.33 -19.00 13.99
CA ALA A 232 -4.89 -17.69 14.47
C ALA A 232 -6.10 -16.85 14.91
N GLU A 233 -5.98 -16.13 16.03
CA GLU A 233 -7.02 -15.27 16.59
C GLU A 233 -6.49 -13.87 16.92
N GLY A 234 -7.22 -12.84 16.49
CA GLY A 234 -6.97 -11.43 16.79
C GLY A 234 -7.62 -10.96 18.10
N ALA A 235 -7.07 -9.89 18.69
CA ALA A 235 -7.52 -9.32 19.97
C ALA A 235 -8.59 -8.23 19.87
N ASP A 236 -9.05 -7.92 18.66
CA ASP A 236 -10.09 -6.91 18.43
C ASP A 236 -11.51 -7.48 18.64
N GLY A 237 -12.50 -6.60 18.56
CA GLY A 237 -13.91 -6.96 18.76
C GLY A 237 -14.45 -7.99 17.75
N SER A 238 -13.80 -8.17 16.60
CA SER A 238 -14.18 -9.22 15.65
C SER A 238 -13.66 -10.59 16.07
N SER A 239 -12.63 -10.62 16.93
CA SER A 239 -11.86 -11.80 17.26
C SER A 239 -11.51 -12.58 16.00
N MET A 240 -11.04 -11.88 14.96
CA MET A 240 -10.82 -12.45 13.64
C MET A 240 -10.05 -13.76 13.76
N THR A 241 -10.67 -14.85 13.27
CA THR A 241 -10.09 -16.18 13.34
C THR A 241 -9.88 -16.75 11.96
N ARG A 242 -8.71 -17.33 11.71
CA ARG A 242 -8.38 -17.95 10.43
C ARG A 242 -7.55 -19.22 10.62
N THR A 243 -8.04 -20.30 10.03
CA THR A 243 -7.32 -21.56 9.89
C THR A 243 -6.26 -21.46 8.79
N ILE A 244 -5.04 -21.91 9.12
CA ILE A 244 -3.90 -22.00 8.20
C ILE A 244 -3.40 -23.44 8.22
N ALA A 245 -3.14 -24.01 7.04
CA ALA A 245 -2.57 -25.36 6.93
C ALA A 245 -1.17 -25.41 7.55
N LEU A 246 -0.85 -26.49 8.26
CA LEU A 246 0.37 -26.58 9.05
C LEU A 246 1.64 -26.53 8.19
N ASP A 247 1.61 -27.11 7.00
CA ASP A 247 2.72 -27.05 6.05
C ASP A 247 3.09 -25.60 5.69
N ARG A 248 2.08 -24.74 5.46
CA ARG A 248 2.27 -23.31 5.25
C ARG A 248 2.75 -22.61 6.52
N ALA A 249 2.13 -22.92 7.67
CA ALA A 249 2.50 -22.34 8.96
C ALA A 249 3.96 -22.60 9.35
N LEU A 250 4.53 -23.72 8.90
CA LEU A 250 5.93 -24.10 9.15
C LEU A 250 6.92 -23.57 8.11
N ASP A 251 6.45 -23.04 6.98
CA ASP A 251 7.30 -22.58 5.86
C ASP A 251 7.72 -21.11 6.02
N ASP A 252 6.86 -20.17 5.63
CA ASP A 252 7.20 -18.75 5.52
C ASP A 252 6.25 -17.81 6.28
N VAL A 253 5.40 -18.35 7.16
CA VAL A 253 4.53 -17.54 8.02
C VAL A 253 5.34 -16.83 9.10
N ILE A 254 5.12 -15.53 9.25
CA ILE A 254 5.83 -14.66 10.20
C ILE A 254 4.84 -14.11 11.23
N VAL A 255 5.20 -14.21 12.51
CA VAL A 255 4.60 -13.45 13.60
C VAL A 255 5.37 -12.14 13.70
N ALA A 256 4.83 -11.11 13.02
CA ALA A 256 5.49 -9.85 12.77
C ALA A 256 5.17 -8.79 13.84
N TYR A 257 6.21 -8.05 14.23
CA TYR A 257 6.12 -6.85 15.08
C TYR A 257 6.64 -5.59 14.36
N GLY A 258 7.42 -5.76 13.29
CA GLY A 258 7.96 -4.68 12.47
C GLY A 258 7.44 -4.65 11.04
N MET A 259 7.37 -3.46 10.46
CA MET A 259 6.92 -3.17 9.12
C MET A 259 7.67 -1.95 8.55
N ASN A 260 8.35 -2.12 7.41
CA ASN A 260 9.16 -1.10 6.74
C ASN A 260 10.19 -0.41 7.67
N GLY A 261 10.91 -1.21 8.46
CA GLY A 261 11.97 -0.73 9.34
C GLY A 261 11.52 -0.11 10.67
N GLU A 262 10.21 -0.01 10.93
CA GLU A 262 9.65 0.48 12.20
C GLU A 262 8.67 -0.54 12.82
N MET A 263 8.17 -0.27 14.02
CA MET A 263 7.06 -1.05 14.58
C MET A 263 5.81 -0.94 13.70
N LEU A 264 4.97 -1.97 13.73
CA LEU A 264 3.67 -1.92 13.08
C LEU A 264 2.88 -0.67 13.47
N ARG A 265 2.11 -0.14 12.53
CA ARG A 265 1.10 0.89 12.85
C ARG A 265 -0.10 0.24 13.56
N PRO A 266 -0.82 0.95 14.44
CA PRO A 266 -2.03 0.44 15.10
C PRO A 266 -3.04 -0.21 14.14
N GLU A 267 -3.34 0.46 13.03
CA GLU A 267 -4.27 -0.03 12.00
C GLU A 267 -3.76 -1.28 11.25
N ASN A 268 -2.44 -1.52 11.30
CA ASN A 268 -1.77 -2.66 10.68
C ASN A 268 -1.47 -3.80 11.66
N GLY A 269 -1.97 -3.71 12.90
CA GLY A 269 -1.95 -4.80 13.88
C GLY A 269 -0.92 -4.66 14.99
N TYR A 270 -0.49 -3.44 15.33
CA TYR A 270 0.39 -3.23 16.47
C TYR A 270 -0.19 -3.82 17.78
N PRO A 271 0.61 -4.52 18.61
CA PRO A 271 2.05 -4.72 18.46
C PRO A 271 2.44 -5.98 17.69
N LEU A 272 1.49 -6.84 17.34
CA LEU A 272 1.76 -8.16 16.77
C LEU A 272 0.71 -8.57 15.75
N ARG A 273 1.15 -9.01 14.57
CA ARG A 273 0.28 -9.58 13.53
C ARG A 273 0.84 -10.86 12.98
N LEU A 274 -0.01 -11.62 12.31
CA LEU A 274 0.40 -12.68 11.41
C LEU A 274 0.60 -12.11 9.99
N VAL A 275 1.63 -12.64 9.32
CA VAL A 275 1.95 -12.43 7.90
C VAL A 275 1.97 -13.81 7.25
N VAL A 276 1.10 -14.02 6.26
CA VAL A 276 0.86 -15.35 5.66
C VAL A 276 1.05 -15.27 4.13
N PRO A 277 2.30 -15.34 3.65
CA PRO A 277 2.60 -15.09 2.24
C PRO A 277 1.82 -16.01 1.28
N GLY A 278 1.39 -15.43 0.15
CA GLY A 278 0.66 -16.15 -0.90
C GLY A 278 -0.79 -16.54 -0.56
N ILE A 279 -1.29 -16.13 0.62
CA ILE A 279 -2.68 -16.36 1.04
C ILE A 279 -3.40 -15.02 1.16
N GLN A 280 -4.71 -15.04 0.85
CA GLN A 280 -5.58 -13.86 0.94
C GLN A 280 -5.43 -13.14 2.29
N GLY A 281 -5.46 -11.81 2.26
CA GLY A 281 -5.14 -10.94 3.40
C GLY A 281 -6.00 -11.12 4.64
N VAL A 282 -7.18 -11.74 4.54
CA VAL A 282 -7.99 -12.11 5.70
C VAL A 282 -7.24 -13.05 6.66
N SER A 283 -6.34 -13.89 6.13
CA SER A 283 -5.51 -14.82 6.93
C SER A 283 -4.36 -14.13 7.65
N TRP A 284 -4.09 -12.85 7.37
CA TRP A 284 -3.02 -12.10 8.01
C TRP A 284 -3.56 -11.40 9.26
N VAL A 285 -3.96 -12.22 10.24
CA VAL A 285 -4.65 -11.81 11.47
C VAL A 285 -3.87 -10.72 12.21
N LYS A 286 -4.53 -9.61 12.51
CA LYS A 286 -3.97 -8.47 13.25
C LYS A 286 -4.22 -8.60 14.75
N TRP A 287 -3.42 -7.91 15.55
CA TRP A 287 -3.51 -7.92 17.02
C TRP A 287 -3.49 -9.36 17.56
N LEU A 288 -2.60 -10.18 17.01
CA LEU A 288 -2.56 -11.63 17.18
C LEU A 288 -2.37 -11.99 18.66
N ARG A 289 -3.38 -12.61 19.27
CA ARG A 289 -3.35 -12.99 20.70
C ARG A 289 -3.25 -14.50 20.93
N ARG A 290 -3.64 -15.32 19.96
CA ARG A 290 -3.67 -16.77 20.14
C ARG A 290 -3.38 -17.53 18.84
N ILE A 291 -2.59 -18.59 18.98
CA ILE A 291 -2.37 -19.65 18.00
C ILE A 291 -2.77 -20.97 18.66
N GLU A 292 -3.74 -21.67 18.08
CA GLU A 292 -4.14 -23.00 18.53
C GLU A 292 -3.83 -24.04 17.46
N VAL A 293 -3.08 -25.08 17.82
CA VAL A 293 -2.72 -26.17 16.93
C VAL A 293 -3.76 -27.28 16.99
N GLY A 294 -4.27 -27.71 15.84
CA GLY A 294 -5.29 -28.74 15.73
C GLY A 294 -5.06 -29.70 14.57
N ASP A 295 -5.84 -30.76 14.53
CA ASP A 295 -5.83 -31.81 13.49
C ASP A 295 -6.91 -31.59 12.41
N MET A 296 -7.89 -30.72 12.68
CA MET A 296 -8.96 -30.36 11.76
C MET A 296 -9.07 -28.84 11.56
N LYS A 297 -9.80 -28.44 10.51
CA LYS A 297 -10.18 -27.03 10.32
C LYS A 297 -11.28 -26.63 11.30
N TRP A 298 -11.28 -25.36 11.71
CA TRP A 298 -12.32 -24.84 12.61
C TRP A 298 -13.61 -24.42 11.90
N ALA A 299 -13.58 -24.19 10.59
CA ALA A 299 -14.73 -23.71 9.82
C ALA A 299 -15.31 -22.41 10.42
N ALA A 300 -14.40 -21.48 10.77
CA ALA A 300 -14.78 -20.19 11.32
C ALA A 300 -15.56 -19.35 10.30
N LYS A 301 -16.37 -18.41 10.80
CA LYS A 301 -17.26 -17.55 9.99
C LYS A 301 -16.57 -16.98 8.74
N ASP A 302 -15.36 -16.48 8.89
CA ASP A 302 -14.65 -15.76 7.84
C ASP A 302 -13.81 -16.69 6.94
N GLU A 303 -14.08 -18.01 6.88
CA GLU A 303 -13.38 -19.04 6.07
C GLU A 303 -14.11 -19.48 4.79
N SER A 304 -15.25 -18.86 4.48
CA SER A 304 -16.07 -19.16 3.29
C SER A 304 -15.60 -18.48 2.00
#